data_AF-A0AAU8JK12-F1
#
_entry.id   AF-A0AAU8JK12-F1
#
_cell.length_a   1.000
_cell.length_b   1.000
_cell.length_c   1.000
_cell.angle_alpha   90.00
_cell.angle_beta   90.00
_cell.angle_gamma   90.00
#
_symmetry.space_group_name_H-M   'P 1'
#
loop_
_entity.id
_entity.type
_entity.pdbx_description
1 polymer ?
#
loop_
_entity_poly.entity_id
_entity_poly.type
_entity_poly.pdbx_seq_one_letter_code
_entity_poly.pdbx_strand_id
1 'polypeptide(L)'
;MNQLPILPILLGIFSGLLWETTPAKAQTIATLPGETIARNASTPAYPSFNSQRLNEQLLFYQQMLATSGPPDILIVGSSRALQGVDPIALQQGLAHQGYPGLKIYNFSVNGATAQVIDLVVRKILPQNQLPRLIIFADGVRAFNSGRVDRTYEAIAASQGYKMLLSGINPLANSVPPQPFFANGGGQPTDRSREYVNLAMNRQDSGNVLSTGYQAVNHWFNAVSTVVTENYHRQRERAIWFPGFEPPPMPTLETAIAQQSPNQMQPTGFFPITNRYDPTTYYQNFPRVPGRYDGDYSNFTLEGVQKAALSSLITYTKAQGIPFVFVNLPLNQDYLADPIRQSSEQQFRQMMVALSQQRGFIFRDLGNQWPAEHGNFADPSHLNRYGAFAVSLQLAQDPTIPWAKAFP
;
A
#
# COMPACT_ATOMS: atom_id res chain seq x y z
N MET A 1 50.40 60.67 -23.19
CA MET A 1 50.95 59.54 -23.97
C MET A 1 50.38 58.28 -23.34
N ASN A 2 49.18 57.90 -23.77
CA ASN A 2 48.91 56.88 -24.82
C ASN A 2 48.96 55.47 -24.23
N GLN A 3 48.05 54.53 -24.50
CA GLN A 3 46.67 54.43 -24.98
C GLN A 3 46.35 52.92 -24.79
N LEU A 4 45.08 52.54 -24.66
CA LEU A 4 44.58 51.16 -24.81
C LEU A 4 44.95 50.56 -26.20
N PRO A 5 44.88 49.22 -26.39
CA PRO A 5 43.66 48.60 -26.97
C PRO A 5 43.36 47.21 -26.35
N ILE A 6 42.14 46.67 -26.24
CA ILE A 6 41.08 46.26 -27.20
C ILE A 6 41.52 45.21 -28.26
N LEU A 7 40.79 44.06 -28.21
CA LEU A 7 40.77 42.78 -28.96
C LEU A 7 40.98 42.79 -30.50
N PRO A 8 41.37 41.64 -31.11
CA PRO A 8 40.43 40.85 -31.96
C PRO A 8 40.60 39.31 -31.84
N ILE A 9 39.54 38.49 -31.80
CA ILE A 9 38.85 37.75 -32.91
C ILE A 9 39.79 36.96 -33.86
N LEU A 10 39.74 35.62 -33.88
CA LEU A 10 39.20 34.83 -35.03
C LEU A 10 39.24 33.30 -34.83
N LEU A 11 38.20 32.67 -35.39
CA LEU A 11 37.94 31.24 -35.53
C LEU A 11 39.03 30.48 -36.31
N GLY A 12 39.24 29.21 -35.94
CA GLY A 12 40.02 28.23 -36.69
C GLY A 12 39.56 26.81 -36.37
N ILE A 13 38.68 26.30 -37.23
CA ILE A 13 38.05 24.98 -37.28
C ILE A 13 39.10 23.91 -37.57
N PHE A 14 39.07 22.73 -36.94
CA PHE A 14 39.20 21.41 -37.58
C PHE A 14 39.03 20.25 -36.57
N SER A 15 37.90 19.57 -36.72
CA SER A 15 37.63 18.12 -36.63
C SER A 15 38.44 17.22 -35.67
N GLY A 16 37.72 16.50 -34.81
CA GLY A 16 38.07 15.11 -34.50
C GLY A 16 37.74 14.65 -33.09
N LEU A 17 36.98 13.55 -33.02
CA LEU A 17 36.79 12.66 -31.89
C LEU A 17 35.74 13.06 -30.84
N LEU A 18 34.52 12.63 -31.19
CA LEU A 18 33.58 11.96 -30.31
C LEU A 18 34.30 11.13 -29.23
N TRP A 19 34.16 11.54 -27.97
CA TRP A 19 34.15 10.60 -26.86
C TRP A 19 32.71 10.33 -26.47
N GLU A 20 32.16 9.31 -27.12
CA GLU A 20 31.11 8.49 -26.56
C GLU A 20 31.53 8.08 -25.15
N THR A 21 30.88 8.66 -24.14
CA THR A 21 30.90 8.05 -22.81
C THR A 21 30.06 6.79 -22.93
N THR A 22 30.76 5.69 -23.13
CA THR A 22 30.21 4.34 -23.11
C THR A 22 29.35 4.20 -21.85
N PRO A 23 28.06 3.86 -21.95
CA PRO A 23 27.31 3.50 -20.76
C PRO A 23 28.02 2.30 -20.14
N ALA A 24 28.45 2.45 -18.89
CA ALA A 24 28.99 1.38 -18.09
C ALA A 24 28.10 0.15 -18.30
N LYS A 25 28.71 -0.95 -18.75
CA LYS A 25 28.10 -2.26 -18.89
C LYS A 25 27.05 -2.45 -17.80
N ALA A 26 25.79 -2.57 -18.21
CA ALA A 26 24.73 -3.10 -17.37
C ALA A 26 25.23 -4.44 -16.83
N GLN A 27 25.74 -4.43 -15.60
CA GLN A 27 25.95 -5.65 -14.86
C GLN A 27 24.56 -6.19 -14.60
N THR A 28 24.27 -7.30 -15.27
CA THR A 28 23.09 -8.13 -15.12
C THR A 28 22.83 -8.26 -13.63
N ILE A 29 21.80 -7.56 -13.13
CA ILE A 29 21.30 -7.77 -11.79
C ILE A 29 20.86 -9.23 -11.77
N ALA A 30 21.59 -10.03 -11.01
CA ALA A 30 21.27 -11.44 -10.80
C ALA A 30 19.79 -11.51 -10.41
N THR A 31 19.06 -12.24 -11.23
CA THR A 31 17.63 -12.46 -11.11
C THR A 31 17.33 -13.03 -9.73
N LEU A 32 16.55 -12.28 -8.95
CA LEU A 32 16.07 -12.75 -7.66
C LEU A 32 15.23 -14.02 -7.89
N PRO A 33 15.35 -15.06 -7.04
CA PRO A 33 14.70 -16.36 -7.24
C PRO A 33 13.16 -16.34 -7.21
N GLY A 34 12.52 -15.17 -7.14
CA GLY A 34 11.10 -14.99 -7.42
C GLY A 34 10.72 -15.09 -8.90
N GLU A 35 11.68 -15.03 -9.83
CA GLU A 35 11.39 -15.08 -11.27
C GLU A 35 10.86 -16.43 -11.78
N THR A 36 11.06 -17.53 -11.03
CA THR A 36 10.73 -18.88 -11.51
C THR A 36 9.31 -19.32 -11.14
N ILE A 37 8.65 -18.69 -10.16
CA ILE A 37 7.30 -19.09 -9.72
C ILE A 37 6.21 -18.56 -10.67
N ALA A 38 6.50 -17.52 -11.46
CA ALA A 38 5.53 -16.93 -12.38
C ALA A 38 5.25 -17.75 -13.66
N ARG A 39 6.05 -18.78 -13.99
CA ARG A 39 5.85 -19.55 -15.24
C ARG A 39 4.76 -20.63 -15.17
N ASN A 40 4.29 -20.99 -13.99
CA ASN A 40 3.25 -22.02 -13.81
C ASN A 40 1.93 -21.48 -13.25
N ALA A 41 1.79 -20.15 -13.14
CA ALA A 41 0.48 -19.53 -13.00
C ALA A 41 -0.22 -19.59 -14.36
N SER A 42 -1.42 -20.16 -14.44
CA SER A 42 -2.27 -20.08 -15.64
C SER A 42 -2.25 -18.66 -16.19
N THR A 43 -1.84 -18.49 -17.45
CA THR A 43 -1.78 -17.19 -18.12
C THR A 43 -3.06 -16.43 -17.85
N PRO A 44 -3.03 -15.17 -17.37
CA PRO A 44 -4.24 -14.41 -17.11
C PRO A 44 -5.12 -14.41 -18.36
N ALA A 45 -6.42 -14.66 -18.21
CA ALA A 45 -7.38 -14.67 -19.32
C ALA A 45 -7.63 -13.26 -19.91
N TYR A 46 -6.89 -12.24 -19.46
CA TYR A 46 -6.96 -10.86 -19.89
C TYR A 46 -5.58 -10.32 -20.27
N PRO A 47 -5.48 -9.40 -21.25
CA PRO A 47 -4.21 -8.78 -21.60
C PRO A 47 -3.57 -8.02 -20.43
N SER A 48 -2.24 -8.07 -20.36
CA SER A 48 -1.46 -7.42 -19.33
C SER A 48 -1.69 -5.91 -19.30
N PHE A 49 -1.70 -5.35 -18.09
CA PHE A 49 -1.64 -3.92 -17.83
C PHE A 49 -0.21 -3.39 -17.65
N ASN A 50 0.81 -4.16 -18.04
CA ASN A 50 2.23 -3.79 -17.94
C ASN A 50 2.64 -3.33 -16.52
N SER A 51 1.98 -3.88 -15.51
CA SER A 51 2.27 -3.69 -14.09
C SER A 51 2.11 -5.03 -13.43
N GLN A 52 3.23 -5.62 -12.98
CA GLN A 52 3.24 -6.94 -12.34
C GLN A 52 2.23 -6.98 -11.18
N ARG A 53 2.31 -6.00 -10.27
CA ARG A 53 1.45 -5.96 -9.09
C ARG A 53 -0.03 -5.79 -9.45
N LEU A 54 -0.37 -4.98 -10.45
CA LEU A 54 -1.76 -4.86 -10.91
C LEU A 54 -2.26 -6.18 -11.51
N ASN A 55 -1.45 -6.84 -12.34
CA ASN A 55 -1.82 -8.12 -12.94
C ASN A 55 -2.02 -9.22 -11.89
N GLU A 56 -1.15 -9.28 -10.87
CA GLU A 56 -1.29 -10.19 -9.73
C GLU A 56 -2.55 -9.89 -8.91
N GLN A 57 -2.79 -8.62 -8.57
CA GLN A 57 -4.00 -8.22 -7.84
C GLN A 57 -5.27 -8.60 -8.60
N LEU A 58 -5.29 -8.38 -9.91
CA LEU A 58 -6.42 -8.80 -10.75
C LEU A 58 -6.63 -10.32 -10.70
N LEU A 59 -5.56 -11.12 -10.68
CA LEU A 59 -5.65 -12.57 -10.60
C LEU A 59 -6.33 -13.02 -9.29
N PHE A 60 -5.80 -12.55 -8.15
CA PHE A 60 -6.35 -12.87 -6.82
C PHE A 60 -7.75 -12.30 -6.63
N TYR A 61 -8.03 -11.12 -7.16
CA TYR A 61 -9.35 -10.50 -7.09
C TYR A 61 -10.39 -11.29 -7.89
N GLN A 62 -10.08 -11.71 -9.12
CA GLN A 62 -10.98 -12.57 -9.89
C GLN A 62 -11.22 -13.92 -9.19
N GLN A 63 -10.22 -14.47 -8.49
CA GLN A 63 -10.39 -15.67 -7.67
C GLN A 63 -11.33 -15.41 -6.47
N MET A 64 -11.21 -14.27 -5.80
CA MET A 64 -12.14 -13.88 -4.74
C MET A 64 -13.57 -13.76 -5.27
N LEU A 65 -13.75 -13.08 -6.41
CA LEU A 65 -15.07 -12.91 -7.04
C LEU A 65 -15.71 -14.26 -7.36
N ALA A 66 -14.94 -15.21 -7.88
CA ALA A 66 -15.42 -16.55 -8.21
C ALA A 66 -15.81 -17.39 -6.99
N THR A 67 -15.12 -17.19 -5.86
CA THR A 67 -15.31 -18.00 -4.65
C THR A 67 -16.34 -17.40 -3.69
N SER A 68 -16.39 -16.07 -3.60
CA SER A 68 -17.10 -15.35 -2.54
C SER A 68 -17.90 -14.14 -3.04
N GLY A 69 -17.85 -13.83 -4.34
CA GLY A 69 -18.41 -12.60 -4.90
C GLY A 69 -17.60 -11.34 -4.53
N PRO A 70 -18.10 -10.13 -4.87
CA PRO A 70 -17.40 -8.88 -4.56
C PRO A 70 -17.21 -8.70 -3.05
N PRO A 71 -16.11 -8.05 -2.62
CA PRO A 71 -15.90 -7.71 -1.23
C PRO A 71 -16.91 -6.66 -0.78
N ASP A 72 -17.21 -6.66 0.51
CA ASP A 72 -17.99 -5.59 1.13
C ASP A 72 -17.16 -4.32 1.26
N ILE A 73 -15.86 -4.49 1.52
CA ILE A 73 -14.89 -3.40 1.70
C ILE A 73 -13.71 -3.65 0.77
N LEU A 74 -13.45 -2.70 -0.14
CA LEU A 74 -12.23 -2.68 -0.95
C LEU A 74 -11.27 -1.64 -0.37
N ILE A 75 -10.10 -2.10 0.06
CA ILE A 75 -8.97 -1.22 0.38
C ILE A 75 -8.18 -1.01 -0.92
N VAL A 76 -7.85 0.23 -1.24
CA VAL A 76 -7.08 0.61 -2.42
C VAL A 76 -5.97 1.59 -2.05
N GLY A 77 -4.90 1.59 -2.83
CA GLY A 77 -3.80 2.55 -2.71
C GLY A 77 -2.47 2.00 -3.23
N SER A 78 -1.38 2.64 -2.80
CA SER A 78 -0.01 2.31 -3.19
C SER A 78 0.58 1.13 -2.41
N SER A 79 1.90 0.95 -2.47
CA SER A 79 2.63 0.03 -1.57
C SER A 79 2.37 0.31 -0.09
N ARG A 80 2.04 1.56 0.27
CA ARG A 80 1.68 1.94 1.65
C ARG A 80 0.38 1.26 2.08
N ALA A 81 -0.64 1.23 1.23
CA ALA A 81 -1.89 0.53 1.45
C ALA A 81 -1.71 -0.99 1.47
N LEU A 82 -0.94 -1.48 0.49
CA LEU A 82 -0.66 -2.91 0.28
C LEU A 82 -0.05 -3.57 1.52
N GLN A 83 0.80 -2.83 2.23
CA GLN A 83 1.51 -3.29 3.43
C GLN A 83 0.92 -2.76 4.73
N GLY A 84 0.08 -1.72 4.68
CA GLY A 84 -0.30 -0.92 5.84
C GLY A 84 -1.75 -1.08 6.31
N VAL A 85 -2.57 -1.90 5.65
CA VAL A 85 -3.90 -2.27 6.13
C VAL A 85 -4.10 -3.77 5.96
N ASP A 86 -4.21 -4.48 7.09
CA ASP A 86 -4.44 -5.92 7.15
C ASP A 86 -5.97 -6.22 7.10
N PRO A 87 -6.47 -6.86 6.03
CA PRO A 87 -7.89 -7.22 5.90
C PRO A 87 -8.39 -8.20 6.97
N ILE A 88 -7.53 -9.12 7.44
CA ILE A 88 -7.91 -10.14 8.44
C ILE A 88 -8.10 -9.45 9.79
N ALA A 89 -7.13 -8.62 10.20
CA ALA A 89 -7.23 -7.85 11.44
C ALA A 89 -8.43 -6.89 11.41
N LEU A 90 -8.69 -6.24 10.26
CA LEU A 90 -9.83 -5.34 10.10
C LEU A 90 -11.16 -6.11 10.21
N GLN A 91 -11.28 -7.26 9.54
CA GLN A 91 -12.47 -8.11 9.61
C GLN A 91 -12.75 -8.57 11.05
N GLN A 92 -11.73 -9.04 11.75
CA GLN A 92 -11.86 -9.52 13.13
C GLN A 92 -12.19 -8.37 14.09
N GLY A 93 -11.54 -7.21 13.92
CA GLY A 93 -11.87 -6.00 14.67
C GLY A 93 -13.32 -5.56 14.44
N LEU A 94 -13.80 -5.57 13.19
CA LEU A 94 -15.18 -5.22 12.86
C LEU A 94 -16.19 -6.23 13.41
N ALA A 95 -15.87 -7.52 13.39
CA ALA A 95 -16.70 -8.55 14.02
C ALA A 95 -16.87 -8.28 15.53
N HIS A 96 -15.79 -7.89 16.22
CA HIS A 96 -15.85 -7.47 17.61
C HIS A 96 -16.71 -6.21 17.82
N GLN A 97 -16.75 -5.29 16.85
CA GLN A 97 -17.59 -4.08 16.89
C GLN A 97 -19.05 -4.33 16.46
N GLY A 98 -19.46 -5.58 16.27
CA GLY A 98 -20.83 -5.93 15.88
C GLY A 98 -21.10 -5.94 14.37
N TYR A 99 -20.04 -5.97 13.55
CA TYR A 99 -20.11 -6.10 12.10
C TYR A 99 -19.47 -7.43 11.62
N PRO A 100 -20.01 -8.59 12.01
CA PRO A 100 -19.44 -9.88 11.63
C PRO A 100 -19.63 -10.19 10.14
N GLY A 101 -18.77 -11.05 9.59
CA GLY A 101 -18.96 -11.65 8.27
C GLY A 101 -18.62 -10.76 7.06
N LEU A 102 -18.01 -9.58 7.27
CA LEU A 102 -17.63 -8.70 6.17
C LEU A 102 -16.45 -9.27 5.37
N LYS A 103 -16.62 -9.34 4.05
CA LYS A 103 -15.57 -9.67 3.09
C LYS A 103 -14.73 -8.43 2.80
N ILE A 104 -13.42 -8.52 3.04
CA ILE A 104 -12.49 -7.39 2.89
C ILE A 104 -11.37 -7.82 1.96
N TYR A 105 -11.05 -6.98 0.98
CA TYR A 105 -9.95 -7.21 0.04
C TYR A 105 -9.08 -5.97 -0.10
N ASN A 106 -7.76 -6.15 -0.14
CA ASN A 106 -6.78 -5.10 -0.34
C ASN A 106 -6.25 -5.11 -1.79
N PHE A 107 -6.91 -4.34 -2.65
CA PHE A 107 -6.54 -4.15 -4.06
C PHE A 107 -5.60 -2.94 -4.20
N SER A 108 -4.36 -3.13 -3.77
CA SER A 108 -3.35 -2.08 -3.81
C SER A 108 -2.21 -2.40 -4.77
N VAL A 109 -1.73 -1.37 -5.46
CA VAL A 109 -0.78 -1.48 -6.56
C VAL A 109 0.47 -0.67 -6.23
N ASN A 110 1.66 -1.25 -6.43
CA ASN A 110 2.92 -0.55 -6.14
C ASN A 110 3.01 0.78 -6.92
N GLY A 111 3.34 1.85 -6.20
CA GLY A 111 3.48 3.19 -6.79
C GLY A 111 2.18 3.82 -7.29
N ALA A 112 1.01 3.25 -6.96
CA ALA A 112 -0.27 3.82 -7.38
C ALA A 112 -0.43 5.26 -6.88
N THR A 113 -0.84 6.13 -7.79
CA THR A 113 -1.29 7.49 -7.51
C THR A 113 -2.81 7.54 -7.48
N ALA A 114 -3.38 8.70 -7.15
CA ALA A 114 -4.83 8.91 -7.25
C ALA A 114 -5.38 8.60 -8.66
N GLN A 115 -4.61 8.88 -9.72
CA GLN A 115 -4.99 8.56 -11.11
C GLN A 115 -4.99 7.06 -11.40
N VAL A 116 -4.03 6.31 -10.86
CA VAL A 116 -4.03 4.84 -10.97
C VAL A 116 -5.25 4.26 -10.26
N ILE A 117 -5.58 4.76 -9.06
CA ILE A 117 -6.76 4.27 -8.32
C ILE A 117 -8.08 4.66 -9.01
N ASP A 118 -8.18 5.87 -9.56
CA ASP A 118 -9.33 6.28 -10.40
C ASP A 118 -9.51 5.34 -11.60
N LEU A 119 -8.42 5.00 -12.30
CA LEU A 119 -8.44 4.05 -13.41
C LEU A 119 -8.90 2.65 -12.96
N VAL A 120 -8.36 2.14 -11.86
CA VAL A 120 -8.74 0.82 -11.32
C VAL A 120 -10.23 0.77 -11.02
N VAL A 121 -10.74 1.71 -10.22
CA VAL A 121 -12.12 1.66 -9.73
C VAL A 121 -13.13 1.99 -10.83
N ARG A 122 -12.85 2.96 -11.71
CA ARG A 122 -13.85 3.44 -12.67
C ARG A 122 -13.83 2.74 -14.01
N LYS A 123 -12.68 2.16 -14.40
CA LYS A 123 -12.46 1.69 -15.77
C LYS A 123 -12.07 0.23 -15.83
N ILE A 124 -11.20 -0.23 -14.92
CA ILE A 124 -10.75 -1.63 -14.91
C ILE A 124 -11.82 -2.52 -14.28
N LEU A 125 -12.23 -2.23 -13.04
CA LEU A 125 -13.24 -3.03 -12.35
C LEU A 125 -14.64 -2.78 -12.94
N PRO A 126 -15.32 -3.81 -13.47
CA PRO A 126 -16.72 -3.72 -13.86
C PRO A 126 -17.62 -3.36 -12.66
N GLN A 127 -18.76 -2.72 -12.93
CA GLN A 127 -19.66 -2.22 -11.88
C GLN A 127 -20.15 -3.32 -10.92
N ASN A 128 -20.44 -4.52 -11.43
CA ASN A 128 -20.86 -5.67 -10.62
C ASN A 128 -19.73 -6.30 -9.78
N GLN A 129 -18.49 -5.83 -9.96
CA GLN A 129 -17.32 -6.23 -9.17
C GLN A 129 -16.93 -5.16 -8.14
N LEU A 130 -17.67 -4.06 -8.03
CA LEU A 130 -17.37 -2.99 -7.07
C LEU A 130 -17.86 -3.33 -5.64
N PRO A 131 -17.18 -2.79 -4.62
CA PRO A 131 -17.53 -3.04 -3.22
C PRO A 131 -18.71 -2.19 -2.75
N ARG A 132 -19.09 -2.39 -1.50
CA ARG A 132 -20.08 -1.55 -0.80
C ARG A 132 -19.45 -0.38 -0.06
N LEU A 133 -18.15 -0.43 0.21
CA LEU A 133 -17.34 0.63 0.81
C LEU A 133 -15.94 0.63 0.19
N ILE A 134 -15.40 1.81 -0.12
CA ILE A 134 -14.00 1.98 -0.53
C ILE A 134 -13.22 2.69 0.56
N ILE A 135 -12.09 2.10 0.95
CA ILE A 135 -11.06 2.72 1.78
C ILE A 135 -9.84 2.98 0.90
N PHE A 136 -9.59 4.24 0.53
CA PHE A 136 -8.32 4.62 -0.09
C PHE A 136 -7.32 4.97 1.01
N ALA A 137 -6.41 4.05 1.31
CA ALA A 137 -5.42 4.20 2.38
C ALA A 137 -4.04 4.54 1.79
N ASP A 138 -3.62 5.80 1.81
CA ASP A 138 -2.33 6.21 1.22
C ASP A 138 -1.78 7.48 1.90
N GLY A 139 -0.96 8.27 1.23
CA GLY A 139 -0.61 9.60 1.72
C GLY A 139 -0.12 10.54 0.62
N VAL A 140 0.56 11.60 1.03
CA VAL A 140 0.93 12.73 0.17
C VAL A 140 1.62 12.34 -1.15
N ARG A 141 2.44 11.28 -1.15
CA ARG A 141 3.22 10.82 -2.32
C ARG A 141 2.33 10.35 -3.48
N ALA A 142 1.12 9.88 -3.20
CA ALA A 142 0.14 9.46 -4.22
C ALA A 142 -0.55 10.66 -4.91
N PHE A 143 -0.38 11.87 -4.37
CA PHE A 143 -1.05 13.10 -4.81
C PHE A 143 -0.11 14.16 -5.39
N ASN A 144 1.20 13.91 -5.39
CA ASN A 144 2.14 14.82 -6.03
C ASN A 144 2.01 14.72 -7.57
N SER A 145 1.37 15.72 -8.20
CA SER A 145 1.28 15.80 -9.67
C SER A 145 2.54 16.37 -10.32
N GLY A 146 3.52 16.84 -9.55
CA GLY A 146 4.78 17.41 -10.06
C GLY A 146 5.80 16.37 -10.49
N ARG A 147 5.64 15.12 -10.04
CA ARG A 147 6.49 14.00 -10.44
C ARG A 147 5.89 13.22 -11.59
N VAL A 148 6.76 12.52 -12.33
CA VAL A 148 6.35 11.55 -13.33
C VAL A 148 5.61 10.39 -12.66
N ASP A 149 4.46 10.01 -13.23
CA ASP A 149 3.65 8.88 -12.79
C ASP A 149 4.00 7.61 -13.58
N ARG A 150 5.16 7.03 -13.27
CA ARG A 150 5.70 5.88 -14.00
C ARG A 150 4.76 4.67 -13.98
N THR A 151 4.03 4.47 -12.88
CA THR A 151 3.06 3.37 -12.77
C THR A 151 1.91 3.59 -13.75
N TYR A 152 1.36 4.81 -13.80
CA TYR A 152 0.32 5.13 -14.78
C TYR A 152 0.83 5.06 -16.22
N GLU A 153 2.02 5.58 -16.52
CA GLU A 153 2.62 5.52 -17.87
C GLU A 153 2.81 4.09 -18.36
N ALA A 154 3.30 3.20 -17.49
CA ALA A 154 3.44 1.79 -17.79
C ALA A 154 2.07 1.16 -18.13
N ILE A 155 1.05 1.44 -17.32
CA ILE A 155 -0.33 0.97 -17.56
C ILE A 155 -0.88 1.55 -18.86
N ALA A 156 -0.71 2.84 -19.11
CA ALA A 156 -1.21 3.50 -20.31
C ALA A 156 -0.59 2.94 -21.61
N ALA A 157 0.64 2.46 -21.55
CA ALA A 157 1.32 1.81 -22.68
C ALA A 157 0.86 0.35 -22.93
N SER A 158 0.07 -0.22 -22.03
CA SER A 158 -0.29 -1.64 -22.04
C SER A 158 -1.38 -2.01 -23.04
N GLN A 159 -1.45 -3.29 -23.41
CA GLN A 159 -2.53 -3.80 -24.26
C GLN A 159 -3.89 -3.75 -23.54
N GLY A 160 -3.93 -4.04 -22.23
CA GLY A 160 -5.15 -3.94 -21.43
C GLY A 160 -5.72 -2.52 -21.45
N TYR A 161 -4.88 -1.50 -21.35
CA TYR A 161 -5.32 -0.11 -21.43
C TYR A 161 -5.81 0.29 -22.83
N LYS A 162 -5.15 -0.16 -23.91
CA LYS A 162 -5.63 0.06 -25.28
C LYS A 162 -7.03 -0.50 -25.50
N MET A 163 -7.36 -1.66 -24.91
CA MET A 163 -8.71 -2.23 -24.97
C MET A 163 -9.73 -1.38 -24.22
N LEU A 164 -9.38 -0.86 -23.04
CA LEU A 164 -10.25 0.07 -22.31
C LEU A 164 -10.58 1.31 -23.14
N LEU A 165 -9.61 1.85 -23.88
CA LEU A 165 -9.83 2.99 -24.78
C LEU A 165 -10.74 2.64 -25.96
N SER A 166 -10.75 1.39 -26.43
CA SER A 166 -11.67 0.92 -27.47
C SER A 166 -13.05 0.51 -26.93
N GLY A 167 -13.34 0.78 -25.66
CA GLY A 167 -14.63 0.43 -25.02
C GLY A 167 -14.77 -1.05 -24.65
N ILE A 168 -13.69 -1.82 -24.71
CA ILE A 168 -13.69 -3.24 -24.36
C ILE A 168 -13.06 -3.40 -22.98
N ASN A 169 -13.86 -3.79 -21.98
CA ASN A 169 -13.31 -4.09 -20.65
C ASN A 169 -12.68 -5.51 -20.66
N PRO A 170 -11.35 -5.64 -20.40
CA PRO A 170 -10.67 -6.94 -20.41
C PRO A 170 -11.21 -7.96 -19.40
N LEU A 171 -11.90 -7.50 -18.35
CA LEU A 171 -12.46 -8.33 -17.28
C LEU A 171 -13.96 -8.63 -17.45
N ALA A 172 -14.63 -8.08 -18.46
CA ALA A 172 -16.07 -8.26 -18.64
C ALA A 172 -16.47 -9.73 -18.88
N ASN A 173 -15.60 -10.50 -19.52
CA ASN A 173 -15.80 -11.92 -19.85
C ASN A 173 -14.64 -12.81 -19.34
N SER A 174 -13.82 -12.31 -18.41
CA SER A 174 -12.70 -13.10 -17.91
C SER A 174 -13.23 -14.28 -17.11
N VAL A 175 -13.00 -15.50 -17.61
CA VAL A 175 -13.21 -16.71 -16.83
C VAL A 175 -12.21 -16.68 -15.67
N PRO A 176 -12.65 -16.85 -14.42
CA PRO A 176 -11.74 -16.93 -13.30
C PRO A 176 -10.69 -18.02 -13.55
N PRO A 177 -9.41 -17.81 -13.20
CA PRO A 177 -8.44 -18.89 -13.18
C PRO A 177 -9.02 -20.03 -12.34
N GLN A 178 -8.84 -21.29 -12.78
CA GLN A 178 -9.22 -22.40 -11.92
C GLN A 178 -8.50 -22.27 -10.57
N PRO A 179 -9.14 -22.63 -9.45
CA PRO A 179 -8.50 -22.52 -8.16
C PRO A 179 -7.20 -23.31 -8.18
N PHE A 180 -6.10 -22.69 -7.75
CA PHE A 180 -4.89 -23.43 -7.39
C PHE A 180 -5.19 -24.25 -6.14
N PHE A 181 -5.84 -25.41 -6.30
CA PHE A 181 -5.79 -26.45 -5.30
C PHE A 181 -4.40 -27.05 -5.40
N ALA A 182 -3.55 -26.76 -4.41
CA ALA A 182 -2.39 -27.61 -4.13
C ALA A 182 -2.90 -28.97 -3.64
N ASN A 183 -3.44 -29.78 -4.55
CA ASN A 183 -3.70 -31.18 -4.29
C ASN A 183 -2.38 -31.92 -4.43
N GLY A 184 -1.82 -32.32 -3.29
CA GLY A 184 -0.69 -33.22 -3.23
C GLY A 184 -0.21 -33.41 -1.80
N GLY A 185 -0.75 -34.44 -1.14
CA GLY A 185 -0.16 -35.04 0.06
C GLY A 185 1.18 -35.71 -0.22
N GLY A 186 2.14 -34.93 -0.74
CA GLY A 186 3.53 -35.33 -0.89
C GLY A 186 4.31 -34.80 0.29
N GLN A 187 5.02 -35.69 0.99
CA GLN A 187 6.06 -35.35 1.95
C GLN A 187 6.96 -34.22 1.40
N PRO A 188 7.42 -33.28 2.24
CA PRO A 188 8.28 -32.20 1.78
C PRO A 188 9.54 -32.80 1.17
N THR A 189 9.67 -32.73 -0.15
CA THR A 189 10.91 -33.15 -0.81
C THR A 189 11.99 -32.15 -0.45
N ASP A 190 13.19 -32.67 -0.20
CA ASP A 190 14.36 -32.04 0.44
C ASP A 190 14.90 -30.74 -0.19
N ARG A 191 14.22 -30.12 -1.17
CA ARG A 191 14.58 -28.82 -1.75
C ARG A 191 14.04 -27.60 -0.99
N SER A 192 13.09 -27.78 -0.08
CA SER A 192 12.61 -26.71 0.82
C SER A 192 13.59 -26.44 1.98
N ARG A 193 14.55 -27.34 2.24
CA ARG A 193 15.58 -27.20 3.27
C ARG A 193 16.77 -26.32 2.84
N GLU A 194 16.99 -26.12 1.54
CA GLU A 194 18.16 -25.38 1.06
C GLU A 194 17.99 -23.85 1.14
N TYR A 195 16.76 -23.34 1.16
CA TYR A 195 16.47 -21.91 1.38
C TYR A 195 16.40 -21.51 2.86
N VAL A 196 16.23 -22.48 3.79
CA VAL A 196 16.24 -22.24 5.24
C VAL A 196 17.67 -22.14 5.79
N ASN A 197 18.63 -22.86 5.19
CA ASN A 197 20.01 -22.91 5.71
C ASN A 197 20.88 -21.70 5.35
N LEU A 198 20.50 -20.87 4.36
CA LEU A 198 21.20 -19.62 4.05
C LEU A 198 20.82 -18.45 4.98
N ALA A 199 19.74 -18.58 5.75
CA ALA A 199 19.33 -17.61 6.77
C ALA A 199 19.82 -17.96 8.20
N MET A 200 20.42 -19.13 8.40
CA MET A 200 20.81 -19.64 9.73
C MET A 200 22.30 -19.59 10.05
N ASN A 201 23.17 -19.10 9.16
CA ASN A 201 24.62 -19.03 9.41
C ASN A 201 25.16 -17.60 9.61
N ARG A 202 24.47 -16.81 10.45
CA ARG A 202 25.13 -15.78 11.25
C ARG A 202 24.82 -16.04 12.72
N GLN A 203 25.57 -16.98 13.29
CA GLN A 203 25.85 -16.98 14.72
C GLN A 203 26.67 -15.73 15.02
N ASP A 204 25.98 -14.69 15.46
CA ASP A 204 26.53 -13.81 16.49
C ASP A 204 25.37 -13.48 17.44
N SER A 205 25.07 -14.49 18.26
CA SER A 205 24.06 -14.47 19.31
C SER A 205 24.62 -13.79 20.54
N GLY A 206 23.80 -13.00 21.24
CA GLY A 206 24.10 -12.68 22.63
C GLY A 206 23.15 -11.69 23.28
N ASN A 207 23.15 -10.43 22.83
CA ASN A 207 22.67 -9.33 23.68
C ASN A 207 21.61 -8.39 23.06
N VAL A 208 21.09 -8.67 21.86
CA VAL A 208 20.10 -7.79 21.19
C VAL A 208 18.67 -8.38 21.19
N LEU A 209 18.50 -9.62 21.66
CA LEU A 209 17.20 -10.31 21.66
C LEU A 209 16.35 -10.08 22.92
N SER A 210 16.88 -9.47 23.98
CA SER A 210 16.12 -9.22 25.23
C SER A 210 15.45 -7.84 25.27
N THR A 211 16.04 -6.82 24.63
CA THR A 211 15.50 -5.44 24.60
C THR A 211 14.32 -5.28 23.66
N GLY A 212 14.31 -5.98 22.51
CA GLY A 212 13.22 -5.93 21.54
C GLY A 212 11.92 -6.58 22.02
N TYR A 213 12.01 -7.64 22.83
CA TYR A 213 10.82 -8.29 23.43
C TYR A 213 10.23 -7.48 24.58
N GLN A 214 11.06 -6.77 25.38
CA GLN A 214 10.56 -5.94 26.48
C GLN A 214 9.88 -4.64 25.99
N ALA A 215 10.37 -4.03 24.91
CA ALA A 215 9.72 -2.87 24.30
C ALA A 215 8.32 -3.19 23.73
N VAL A 216 8.16 -4.39 23.14
CA VAL A 216 6.87 -4.88 22.61
C VAL A 216 5.85 -5.13 23.74
N ASN A 217 6.28 -5.67 24.89
CA ASN A 217 5.39 -5.88 26.05
C ASN A 217 4.96 -4.56 26.72
N HIS A 218 5.84 -3.56 26.81
CA HIS A 218 5.47 -2.25 27.37
C HIS A 218 4.47 -1.48 26.48
N TRP A 219 4.61 -1.60 25.15
CA TRP A 219 3.70 -0.96 24.19
C TRP A 219 2.39 -1.71 23.99
N PHE A 220 2.39 -3.05 23.97
CA PHE A 220 1.14 -3.81 23.97
C PHE A 220 0.30 -3.44 25.20
N ASN A 221 0.94 -3.24 26.36
CA ASN A 221 0.24 -2.71 27.52
C ASN A 221 -0.29 -1.30 27.27
N ALA A 222 0.49 -0.35 26.72
CA ALA A 222 0.02 1.02 26.47
C ALA A 222 -1.09 1.13 25.40
N VAL A 223 -0.99 0.42 24.27
CA VAL A 223 -2.05 0.33 23.26
C VAL A 223 -3.24 -0.42 23.81
N SER A 224 -3.04 -1.52 24.55
CA SER A 224 -4.15 -2.17 25.25
C SER A 224 -4.79 -1.22 26.24
N THR A 225 -4.07 -0.38 26.99
CA THR A 225 -4.66 0.54 27.97
C THR A 225 -5.45 1.66 27.28
N VAL A 226 -4.91 2.31 26.24
CA VAL A 226 -5.63 3.36 25.49
C VAL A 226 -6.81 2.80 24.70
N VAL A 227 -6.67 1.60 24.11
CA VAL A 227 -7.76 0.87 23.46
C VAL A 227 -8.81 0.42 24.48
N THR A 228 -8.39 -0.06 25.67
CA THR A 228 -9.26 -0.53 26.75
C THR A 228 -10.00 0.62 27.45
N GLU A 229 -9.37 1.79 27.63
CA GLU A 229 -10.00 2.98 28.21
C GLU A 229 -11.03 3.64 27.28
N ASN A 230 -10.76 3.66 25.96
CA ASN A 230 -11.76 4.04 24.97
C ASN A 230 -12.88 3.00 24.85
N TYR A 231 -12.55 1.72 24.99
CA TYR A 231 -13.47 0.59 25.04
C TYR A 231 -14.43 0.65 26.24
N HIS A 232 -13.96 0.96 27.45
CA HIS A 232 -14.82 1.09 28.63
C HIS A 232 -15.86 2.22 28.46
N ARG A 233 -15.45 3.37 27.89
CA ARG A 233 -16.36 4.50 27.63
C ARG A 233 -17.41 4.23 26.55
N GLN A 234 -17.13 3.36 25.59
CA GLN A 234 -18.10 3.00 24.53
C GLN A 234 -19.01 1.82 24.93
N ARG A 235 -18.54 0.90 25.80
CA ARG A 235 -19.36 -0.18 26.38
C ARG A 235 -20.59 0.31 27.14
N GLU A 236 -20.52 1.47 27.78
CA GLU A 236 -21.65 2.08 28.49
C GLU A 236 -22.74 2.62 27.55
N ARG A 237 -22.46 2.73 26.24
CA ARG A 237 -23.38 3.28 25.23
C ARG A 237 -23.83 2.28 24.17
N ALA A 238 -23.17 1.13 24.04
CA ALA A 238 -23.53 0.09 23.09
C ALA A 238 -24.63 -0.80 23.66
N ILE A 239 -25.87 -0.60 23.19
CA ILE A 239 -26.98 -1.52 23.44
C ILE A 239 -26.72 -2.77 22.59
N TRP A 240 -26.01 -3.74 23.15
CA TRP A 240 -25.92 -5.08 22.56
C TRP A 240 -27.31 -5.73 22.62
N PHE A 241 -27.69 -6.45 21.56
CA PHE A 241 -28.87 -7.32 21.62
C PHE A 241 -28.69 -8.31 22.77
N PRO A 242 -29.72 -8.56 23.60
CA PRO A 242 -29.64 -9.58 24.65
C PRO A 242 -29.23 -10.92 24.04
N GLY A 243 -28.08 -11.47 24.46
CA GLY A 243 -27.61 -12.80 24.05
C GLY A 243 -26.48 -12.86 23.01
N PHE A 244 -25.94 -11.74 22.53
CA PHE A 244 -24.73 -11.74 21.70
C PHE A 244 -23.49 -11.42 22.53
N GLU A 245 -22.60 -12.40 22.73
CA GLU A 245 -21.27 -12.17 23.27
C GLU A 245 -20.33 -11.83 22.11
N PRO A 246 -19.72 -10.62 22.07
CA PRO A 246 -18.85 -10.25 20.97
C PRO A 246 -17.63 -11.19 20.94
N PRO A 247 -17.16 -11.59 19.74
CA PRO A 247 -15.92 -12.37 19.65
C PRO A 247 -14.77 -11.58 20.30
N PRO A 248 -13.75 -12.24 20.86
CA PRO A 248 -12.62 -11.52 21.42
C PRO A 248 -11.95 -10.65 20.34
N MET A 249 -11.42 -9.50 20.74
CA MET A 249 -10.57 -8.72 19.85
C MET A 249 -9.42 -9.60 19.34
N PRO A 250 -9.08 -9.52 18.05
CA PRO A 250 -7.98 -10.30 17.53
C PRO A 250 -6.68 -9.89 18.20
N THR A 251 -5.85 -10.88 18.48
CA THR A 251 -4.48 -10.65 18.93
C THR A 251 -3.55 -10.55 17.72
N LEU A 252 -2.42 -9.88 17.90
CA LEU A 252 -1.39 -9.77 16.88
C LEU A 252 -0.88 -11.16 16.46
N GLU A 253 -0.69 -12.04 17.43
CA GLU A 253 -0.25 -13.43 17.24
C GLU A 253 -1.24 -14.19 16.37
N THR A 254 -2.55 -14.08 16.67
CA THR A 254 -3.59 -14.76 15.89
C THR A 254 -3.72 -14.22 14.47
N ALA A 255 -3.55 -12.90 14.26
CA ALA A 255 -3.60 -12.31 12.93
C ALA A 255 -2.38 -12.72 12.10
N ILE A 256 -1.18 -12.63 12.67
CA ILE A 256 0.07 -12.98 11.98
C ILE A 256 0.17 -14.47 11.70
N ALA A 257 -0.37 -15.34 12.55
CA ALA A 257 -0.37 -16.79 12.33
C ALA A 257 -1.13 -17.20 11.05
N GLN A 258 -2.05 -16.36 10.56
CA GLN A 258 -2.82 -16.60 9.33
C GLN A 258 -2.16 -16.01 8.08
N GLN A 259 -0.98 -15.38 8.23
CA GLN A 259 -0.28 -14.71 7.14
C GLN A 259 0.88 -15.56 6.62
N SER A 260 1.04 -15.64 5.30
CA SER A 260 2.29 -16.07 4.67
C SER A 260 3.27 -14.89 4.57
N PRO A 261 4.38 -14.87 5.33
CA PRO A 261 5.29 -13.72 5.38
C PRO A 261 5.87 -13.34 4.01
N ASN A 262 5.93 -12.04 3.70
CA ASN A 262 6.52 -11.48 2.49
C ASN A 262 5.95 -12.06 1.17
N GLN A 263 4.68 -12.48 1.18
CA GLN A 263 3.97 -13.03 0.03
C GLN A 263 2.57 -12.42 -0.07
N MET A 264 2.04 -12.32 -1.29
CA MET A 264 0.67 -11.85 -1.49
C MET A 264 -0.34 -12.85 -0.90
N GLN A 265 -1.19 -12.37 0.00
CA GLN A 265 -2.28 -13.17 0.57
C GLN A 265 -3.46 -13.26 -0.40
N PRO A 266 -4.33 -14.27 -0.26
CA PRO A 266 -5.62 -14.31 -0.97
C PRO A 266 -6.52 -13.09 -0.75
N THR A 267 -6.31 -12.36 0.35
CA THR A 267 -6.99 -11.09 0.65
C THR A 267 -6.36 -9.87 -0.05
N GLY A 268 -5.35 -10.07 -0.91
CA GLY A 268 -4.61 -9.01 -1.59
C GLY A 268 -3.56 -8.29 -0.73
N PHE A 269 -3.47 -8.61 0.57
CA PHE A 269 -2.52 -8.03 1.51
C PHE A 269 -1.07 -8.54 1.31
N PHE A 270 -0.06 -7.71 1.59
CA PHE A 270 1.35 -8.10 1.54
C PHE A 270 2.06 -7.86 2.89
N PRO A 271 2.11 -8.86 3.79
CA PRO A 271 2.67 -8.72 5.13
C PRO A 271 4.20 -8.69 5.11
N ILE A 272 4.77 -7.49 5.21
CA ILE A 272 6.22 -7.32 5.40
C ILE A 272 6.60 -7.65 6.84
N THR A 273 7.69 -8.40 7.01
CA THR A 273 8.20 -8.82 8.33
C THR A 273 9.31 -7.93 8.88
N ASN A 274 10.01 -7.20 8.01
CA ASN A 274 11.07 -6.28 8.40
C ASN A 274 10.58 -5.28 9.44
N ARG A 275 11.44 -4.99 10.42
CA ARG A 275 11.24 -3.94 11.41
C ARG A 275 12.31 -2.89 11.19
N TYR A 276 11.86 -1.66 11.03
CA TYR A 276 12.72 -0.51 10.85
C TYR A 276 13.48 -0.25 12.16
N ASP A 277 14.79 -0.13 12.04
CA ASP A 277 15.68 0.36 13.07
C ASP A 277 16.55 1.45 12.44
N PRO A 278 16.40 2.72 12.84
CA PRO A 278 17.16 3.82 12.25
C PRO A 278 18.67 3.65 12.40
N THR A 279 19.13 2.97 13.44
CA THR A 279 20.56 2.79 13.74
C THR A 279 21.24 1.96 12.66
N THR A 280 20.59 0.89 12.22
CA THR A 280 21.13 -0.07 11.23
C THR A 280 20.67 0.24 9.81
N TYR A 281 19.46 0.78 9.63
CA TYR A 281 18.92 1.11 8.31
C TYR A 281 19.76 2.14 7.57
N TYR A 282 20.12 3.26 8.23
CA TYR A 282 20.86 4.35 7.58
C TYR A 282 22.34 4.05 7.32
N GLN A 283 22.85 2.90 7.79
CA GLN A 283 24.16 2.39 7.40
C GLN A 283 24.13 1.83 5.97
N ASN A 284 22.99 1.27 5.55
CA ASN A 284 22.80 0.65 4.23
C ASN A 284 22.05 1.55 3.25
N PHE A 285 21.19 2.44 3.76
CA PHE A 285 20.35 3.32 2.96
C PHE A 285 20.55 4.77 3.43
N PRO A 286 21.50 5.53 2.85
CA PRO A 286 21.77 6.90 3.29
C PRO A 286 20.51 7.78 3.26
N ARG A 287 20.42 8.72 4.21
CA ARG A 287 19.31 9.68 4.24
C ARG A 287 19.27 10.49 2.94
N VAL A 288 18.12 10.48 2.27
CA VAL A 288 17.83 11.36 1.14
C VAL A 288 16.99 12.54 1.65
N PRO A 289 17.53 13.78 1.64
CA PRO A 289 16.76 14.97 1.96
C PRO A 289 15.53 15.09 1.07
N GLY A 290 14.41 15.57 1.59
CA GLY A 290 13.14 15.63 0.85
C GLY A 290 13.23 16.41 -0.46
N ARG A 291 14.09 17.44 -0.52
CA ARG A 291 14.35 18.21 -1.77
C ARG A 291 14.98 17.40 -2.91
N TYR A 292 15.57 16.24 -2.63
CA TYR A 292 16.18 15.33 -3.61
C TYR A 292 15.44 13.99 -3.71
N ASP A 293 14.35 13.85 -2.97
CA ASP A 293 13.51 12.65 -3.01
C ASP A 293 12.54 12.79 -4.20
N GLY A 294 12.57 11.81 -5.11
CA GLY A 294 11.70 11.78 -6.30
C GLY A 294 10.21 11.83 -5.95
N ASP A 295 9.86 11.35 -4.75
CA ASP A 295 8.59 11.52 -4.04
C ASP A 295 8.02 12.93 -4.08
N TYR A 296 8.91 13.90 -3.91
CA TYR A 296 8.61 15.30 -3.65
C TYR A 296 9.17 16.21 -4.74
N SER A 297 9.67 15.64 -5.84
CA SER A 297 10.12 16.40 -7.00
C SER A 297 8.99 17.27 -7.54
N ASN A 298 9.30 18.56 -7.77
CA ASN A 298 8.37 19.60 -8.24
C ASN A 298 7.02 19.61 -7.51
N PHE A 299 7.04 19.37 -6.19
CA PHE A 299 5.84 19.07 -5.41
C PHE A 299 4.67 20.02 -5.69
N THR A 300 3.56 19.46 -6.16
CA THR A 300 2.28 20.18 -6.30
C THR A 300 1.11 19.22 -6.11
N LEU A 301 0.11 19.68 -5.36
CA LEU A 301 -1.16 18.98 -5.16
C LEU A 301 -2.22 19.37 -6.20
N GLU A 302 -1.95 20.39 -7.02
CA GLU A 302 -2.80 20.72 -8.15
C GLU A 302 -2.55 19.77 -9.32
N GLY A 303 -3.49 19.70 -10.27
CA GLY A 303 -3.34 18.91 -11.50
C GLY A 303 -3.99 17.52 -11.44
N VAL A 304 -3.37 16.56 -12.13
CA VAL A 304 -4.01 15.30 -12.51
C VAL A 304 -4.44 14.44 -11.32
N GLN A 305 -3.67 14.43 -10.24
CA GLN A 305 -3.98 13.58 -9.09
C GLN A 305 -5.20 14.08 -8.31
N LYS A 306 -5.31 15.41 -8.11
CA LYS A 306 -6.50 16.03 -7.51
C LYS A 306 -7.73 15.93 -8.42
N ALA A 307 -7.55 16.03 -9.73
CA ALA A 307 -8.61 15.81 -10.70
C ALA A 307 -9.11 14.36 -10.66
N ALA A 308 -8.21 13.37 -10.60
CA ALA A 308 -8.54 11.96 -10.46
C ALA A 308 -9.31 11.67 -9.18
N LEU A 309 -8.88 12.20 -8.03
CA LEU A 309 -9.64 12.06 -6.78
C LEU A 309 -11.05 12.64 -6.90
N SER A 310 -11.18 13.83 -7.49
CA SER A 310 -12.50 14.48 -7.68
C SER A 310 -13.42 13.63 -8.57
N SER A 311 -12.85 13.05 -9.62
CA SER A 311 -13.48 12.13 -10.56
C SER A 311 -13.95 10.84 -9.87
N LEU A 312 -13.08 10.24 -9.06
CA LEU A 312 -13.36 9.04 -8.28
C LEU A 312 -14.49 9.27 -7.28
N ILE A 313 -14.44 10.34 -6.48
CA ILE A 313 -15.49 10.67 -5.51
C ILE A 313 -16.84 10.90 -6.21
N THR A 314 -16.83 11.61 -7.35
CA THR A 314 -18.06 11.84 -8.12
C THR A 314 -18.66 10.52 -8.59
N TYR A 315 -17.80 9.61 -9.07
CA TYR A 315 -18.23 8.29 -9.51
C TYR A 315 -18.78 7.45 -8.35
N THR A 316 -18.05 7.31 -7.24
CA THR A 316 -18.49 6.48 -6.10
C THR A 316 -19.79 7.01 -5.50
N LYS A 317 -19.96 8.34 -5.42
CA LYS A 317 -21.22 8.96 -5.01
C LYS A 317 -22.38 8.60 -5.94
N ALA A 318 -22.16 8.62 -7.26
CA ALA A 318 -23.17 8.22 -8.23
C ALA A 318 -23.52 6.72 -8.15
N GLN A 319 -22.57 5.89 -7.69
CA GLN A 319 -22.79 4.47 -7.44
C GLN A 319 -23.36 4.17 -6.03
N GLY A 320 -23.53 5.19 -5.18
CA GLY A 320 -23.96 5.01 -3.79
C GLY A 320 -22.92 4.29 -2.90
N ILE A 321 -21.64 4.30 -3.30
CA ILE A 321 -20.53 3.69 -2.57
C ILE A 321 -19.90 4.75 -1.67
N PRO A 322 -19.98 4.63 -0.33
CA PRO A 322 -19.25 5.51 0.57
C PRO A 322 -17.74 5.42 0.31
N PHE A 323 -17.07 6.56 0.43
CA PHE A 323 -15.64 6.70 0.19
C PHE A 323 -14.95 7.24 1.44
N VAL A 324 -13.95 6.51 1.91
CA VAL A 324 -13.10 6.89 3.04
C VAL A 324 -11.68 7.00 2.54
N PHE A 325 -11.05 8.16 2.77
CA PHE A 325 -9.62 8.30 2.59
C PHE A 325 -8.91 8.20 3.95
N VAL A 326 -7.87 7.38 4.03
CA VAL A 326 -7.03 7.20 5.23
C VAL A 326 -5.63 7.68 4.91
N ASN A 327 -5.16 8.75 5.55
CA ASN A 327 -3.76 9.16 5.48
C ASN A 327 -2.94 8.25 6.41
N LEU A 328 -2.12 7.37 5.85
CA LEU A 328 -1.38 6.39 6.63
C LEU A 328 -0.22 7.04 7.41
N PRO A 329 0.16 6.46 8.56
CA PRO A 329 1.33 6.90 9.34
C PRO A 329 2.62 6.94 8.52
N LEU A 330 3.53 7.84 8.93
CA LEU A 330 4.93 7.88 8.52
C LEU A 330 5.78 7.92 9.79
N ASN A 331 7.01 7.38 9.72
CA ASN A 331 7.91 7.43 10.85
C ASN A 331 8.46 8.84 11.07
N GLN A 332 8.72 9.23 12.31
CA GLN A 332 9.26 10.56 12.64
C GLN A 332 10.58 10.85 11.93
N ASP A 333 11.45 9.86 11.78
CA ASP A 333 12.76 10.02 11.12
C ASP A 333 12.60 10.41 9.64
N TYR A 334 11.48 10.01 9.04
CA TYR A 334 11.11 10.42 7.70
C TYR A 334 10.48 11.81 7.68
N LEU A 335 9.53 12.07 8.58
CA LEU A 335 8.75 13.30 8.65
C LEU A 335 9.50 14.51 9.19
N ALA A 336 10.60 14.32 9.92
CA ALA A 336 11.41 15.41 10.46
C ALA A 336 12.08 16.27 9.36
N ASP A 337 12.07 15.81 8.11
CA ASP A 337 12.52 16.62 6.97
C ASP A 337 11.52 17.76 6.67
N PRO A 338 11.95 19.04 6.62
CA PRO A 338 11.06 20.18 6.43
C PRO A 338 10.25 20.16 5.13
N ILE A 339 10.78 19.59 4.04
CA ILE A 339 10.06 19.50 2.76
C ILE A 339 8.90 18.52 2.92
N ARG A 340 9.17 17.35 3.52
CA ARG A 340 8.13 16.34 3.74
C ARG A 340 7.06 16.82 4.71
N GLN A 341 7.47 17.49 5.79
CA GLN A 341 6.54 18.08 6.75
C GLN A 341 5.63 19.13 6.10
N SER A 342 6.19 20.04 5.31
CA SER A 342 5.41 21.06 4.58
C SER A 342 4.45 20.43 3.57
N SER A 343 4.91 19.44 2.81
CA SER A 343 4.07 18.70 1.86
C SER A 343 2.91 17.98 2.54
N GLU A 344 3.15 17.29 3.67
CA GLU A 344 2.10 16.64 4.46
C GLU A 344 1.10 17.65 5.04
N GLN A 345 1.57 18.81 5.51
CA GLN A 345 0.68 19.87 5.99
C GLN A 345 -0.24 20.39 4.88
N GLN A 346 0.31 20.68 3.70
CA GLN A 346 -0.47 21.11 2.53
C GLN A 346 -1.48 20.03 2.10
N PHE A 347 -1.06 18.77 2.12
CA PHE A 347 -1.92 17.63 1.78
C PHE A 347 -3.10 17.50 2.71
N ARG A 348 -2.86 17.55 4.03
CA ARG A 348 -3.94 17.47 5.04
C ARG A 348 -4.92 18.63 4.91
N GLN A 349 -4.43 19.85 4.72
CA GLN A 349 -5.29 21.02 4.49
C GLN A 349 -6.19 20.84 3.26
N MET A 350 -5.61 20.39 2.14
CA MET A 350 -6.37 20.08 0.93
C MET A 350 -7.42 18.98 1.19
N MET A 351 -7.04 17.88 1.85
CA MET A 351 -7.93 16.75 2.07
C MET A 351 -9.08 17.08 3.00
N VAL A 352 -8.85 17.88 4.06
CA VAL A 352 -9.93 18.40 4.91
C VAL A 352 -10.90 19.24 4.08
N ALA A 353 -10.40 20.21 3.31
CA ALA A 353 -11.25 21.06 2.48
C ALA A 353 -12.06 20.26 1.44
N LEU A 354 -11.42 19.33 0.73
CA LEU A 354 -12.09 18.48 -0.25
C LEU A 354 -13.11 17.53 0.39
N SER A 355 -12.83 17.00 1.58
CA SER A 355 -13.74 16.10 2.29
C SER A 355 -15.06 16.78 2.63
N GLN A 356 -14.98 18.02 3.11
CA GLN A 356 -16.14 18.86 3.40
C GLN A 356 -16.88 19.27 2.13
N GLN A 357 -16.15 19.68 1.09
CA GLN A 357 -16.74 20.15 -0.17
C GLN A 357 -17.44 19.03 -0.95
N ARG A 358 -16.85 17.82 -0.99
CA ARG A 358 -17.31 16.73 -1.86
C ARG A 358 -18.05 15.63 -1.13
N GLY A 359 -18.02 15.63 0.21
CA GLY A 359 -18.79 14.70 1.04
C GLY A 359 -18.19 13.29 1.09
N PHE A 360 -16.90 13.20 1.43
CA PHE A 360 -16.25 11.93 1.76
C PHE A 360 -15.61 12.01 3.15
N ILE A 361 -15.24 10.86 3.73
CA ILE A 361 -14.63 10.81 5.07
C ILE A 361 -13.11 10.86 4.93
N PHE A 362 -12.46 11.79 5.61
CA PHE A 362 -11.00 11.84 5.71
C PHE A 362 -10.55 11.46 7.12
N ARG A 363 -9.76 10.39 7.24
CA ARG A 363 -9.13 9.94 8.49
C ARG A 363 -7.63 10.15 8.41
N ASP A 364 -7.12 11.10 9.18
CA ASP A 364 -5.68 11.37 9.23
C ASP A 364 -5.01 10.56 10.34
N LEU A 365 -4.26 9.53 9.96
CA LEU A 365 -3.40 8.76 10.86
C LEU A 365 -1.92 9.14 10.70
N GLY A 366 -1.60 10.18 9.92
CA GLY A 366 -0.23 10.52 9.53
C GLY A 366 0.71 10.85 10.70
N ASN A 367 0.17 11.25 11.85
CA ASN A 367 0.92 11.53 13.08
C ASN A 367 0.79 10.44 14.16
N GLN A 368 0.14 9.31 13.86
CA GLN A 368 0.02 8.22 14.82
C GLN A 368 1.33 7.45 14.91
N TRP A 369 1.75 7.14 16.14
CA TRP A 369 2.92 6.31 16.44
C TRP A 369 4.25 6.76 15.79
N PRO A 370 4.60 8.06 15.85
CA PRO A 370 5.73 8.60 15.10
C PRO A 370 7.08 8.00 15.54
N ALA A 371 7.20 7.55 16.80
CA ALA A 371 8.41 6.92 17.36
C ALA A 371 8.41 5.38 17.32
N GLU A 372 7.34 4.74 16.85
CA GLU A 372 7.21 3.28 16.89
C GLU A 372 7.89 2.62 15.69
N HIS A 373 9.21 2.71 15.61
CA HIS A 373 9.99 2.19 14.48
C HIS A 373 9.67 0.72 14.15
N GLY A 374 9.37 -0.10 15.17
CA GLY A 374 9.00 -1.50 15.00
C GLY A 374 7.73 -1.77 14.19
N ASN A 375 6.87 -0.76 13.98
CA ASN A 375 5.66 -0.84 13.14
C ASN A 375 5.91 -0.54 11.66
N PHE A 376 7.14 -0.18 11.33
CA PHE A 376 7.55 0.19 9.99
C PHE A 376 8.50 -0.86 9.40
N ALA A 377 8.42 -1.09 8.11
CA ALA A 377 9.41 -1.86 7.35
C ALA A 377 10.60 -0.96 6.96
N ASP A 378 10.29 0.28 6.64
CA ASP A 378 11.21 1.38 6.36
C ASP A 378 10.55 2.70 6.81
N PRO A 379 11.24 3.85 6.81
CA PRO A 379 10.68 5.09 7.37
C PRO A 379 9.34 5.56 6.77
N SER A 380 8.96 5.05 5.59
CA SER A 380 7.77 5.44 4.84
C SER A 380 6.71 4.35 4.64
N HIS A 381 7.02 3.09 4.98
CA HIS A 381 6.13 1.95 4.82
C HIS A 381 5.90 1.22 6.15
N LEU A 382 4.64 0.97 6.47
CA LEU A 382 4.28 0.08 7.56
C LEU A 382 4.68 -1.36 7.25
N ASN A 383 4.93 -2.14 8.30
CA ASN A 383 5.05 -3.60 8.21
C ASN A 383 3.76 -4.25 8.73
N ARG A 384 3.73 -5.59 8.83
CA ARG A 384 2.55 -6.32 9.32
C ARG A 384 2.09 -5.94 10.73
N TYR A 385 2.99 -5.46 11.59
CA TYR A 385 2.66 -5.01 12.95
C TYR A 385 1.94 -3.65 12.92
N GLY A 386 2.47 -2.72 12.14
CA GLY A 386 1.82 -1.44 11.88
C GLY A 386 0.48 -1.59 11.16
N ALA A 387 0.39 -2.52 10.20
CA ALA A 387 -0.84 -2.82 9.47
C ALA A 387 -1.94 -3.34 10.40
N PHE A 388 -1.59 -4.25 11.31
CA PHE A 388 -2.50 -4.73 12.35
C PHE A 388 -3.01 -3.57 13.21
N ALA A 389 -2.11 -2.71 13.69
CA ALA A 389 -2.48 -1.55 14.51
C ALA A 389 -3.43 -0.58 13.78
N VAL A 390 -3.11 -0.23 12.52
CA VAL A 390 -3.98 0.59 11.67
C VAL A 390 -5.34 -0.07 11.48
N SER A 391 -5.39 -1.36 11.17
CA SER A 391 -6.65 -2.08 10.96
C SER A 391 -7.54 -2.08 12.20
N LEU A 392 -6.98 -2.24 13.40
CA LEU A 392 -7.77 -2.16 14.64
C LEU A 392 -8.25 -0.74 14.94
N GLN A 393 -7.41 0.26 14.70
CA GLN A 393 -7.81 1.66 14.87
C GLN A 393 -8.94 2.04 13.90
N LEU A 394 -8.88 1.55 12.65
CA LEU A 394 -9.96 1.72 11.69
C LEU A 394 -11.22 1.02 12.19
N ALA A 395 -11.17 -0.26 12.58
CA ALA A 395 -12.34 -0.99 13.05
C ALA A 395 -13.11 -0.26 14.17
N GLN A 396 -12.40 0.41 15.07
CA GLN A 396 -12.96 1.15 16.21
C GLN A 396 -13.50 2.55 15.86
N ASP A 397 -13.40 2.97 14.60
CA ASP A 397 -13.87 4.28 14.15
C ASP A 397 -15.37 4.28 13.87
N PRO A 398 -16.20 4.95 14.69
CA PRO A 398 -17.65 4.99 14.50
C PRO A 398 -18.09 5.90 13.35
N THR A 399 -17.18 6.69 12.78
CA THR A 399 -17.52 7.60 11.67
C THR A 399 -17.51 6.89 10.32
N ILE A 400 -16.84 5.74 10.21
CA ILE A 400 -16.82 4.97 8.97
C ILE A 400 -18.15 4.21 8.86
N PRO A 401 -18.90 4.36 7.75
CA PRO A 401 -20.17 3.69 7.55
C PRO A 401 -19.92 2.22 7.17
N TRP A 402 -19.54 1.42 8.15
CA TRP A 402 -19.30 -0.01 7.96
C TRP A 402 -20.54 -0.66 7.37
N ALA A 403 -20.33 -1.40 6.28
CA ALA A 403 -21.39 -2.14 5.64
C ALA A 403 -21.94 -3.18 6.64
N LYS A 404 -23.26 -3.38 6.72
CA LYS A 404 -23.83 -4.53 7.45
C LYS A 404 -23.72 -5.77 6.56
N ALA A 405 -23.31 -6.92 7.07
CA ALA A 405 -23.40 -8.16 6.28
C ALA A 405 -24.86 -8.41 5.90
N PHE A 406 -25.13 -8.87 4.68
CA PHE A 406 -26.46 -9.40 4.34
C PHE A 406 -26.60 -10.78 5.01
N PRO A 407 -27.82 -11.15 5.47
CA PRO A 407 -28.09 -12.50 5.95
C PRO A 407 -27.89 -13.57 4.88
#